data_AF-A0A952LN65-F1
#
_entry.id   AF-A0A952LN65-F1
#
_cell.length_a   1.000
_cell.length_b   1.000
_cell.length_c   1.000
_cell.angle_alpha   90.00
_cell.angle_beta   90.00
_cell.angle_gamma   90.00
#
_symmetry.space_group_name_H-M   'P 1'
#
loop_
_entity.id
_entity.type
_entity.pdbx_description
1 polymer ?
#
loop_
_entity_poly.entity_id
_entity_poly.type
_entity_poly.pdbx_seq_one_letter_code
_entity_poly.pdbx_strand_id
1 'polypeptide(L)'
;MTKVFLGGTANKSRWRNFVIPKLIIDYFNPIVEDWDNEAYQKELFERKHCDYCLYVITPKMTGVYSIAEVIDDSNKQPEKTLFCVLLKDGDDKFSEAQIKSLEAVGKMVEKNGGKWFRSLKKLVLFLNSSNKVNYLEKVT
;
A
#
# COMPACT_ATOMS: atom_id res chain seq x y z
N MET A 1 -16.74 -6.02 -5.53
CA MET A 1 -15.97 -6.50 -4.38
C MET A 1 -14.84 -5.49 -4.19
N THR A 2 -14.48 -5.14 -2.96
CA THR A 2 -13.41 -4.17 -2.73
C THR A 2 -12.10 -4.67 -3.34
N LYS A 3 -11.29 -3.79 -3.95
CA LYS A 3 -10.00 -4.11 -4.56
C LYS A 3 -8.89 -3.17 -4.09
N VAL A 4 -7.71 -3.72 -3.78
CA VAL A 4 -6.53 -2.94 -3.36
C VAL A 4 -5.38 -3.04 -4.36
N PHE A 5 -4.82 -1.88 -4.74
CA PHE A 5 -3.57 -1.77 -5.49
C PHE A 5 -2.36 -1.94 -4.54
N LEU A 6 -1.45 -2.87 -4.85
CA LEU A 6 -0.32 -3.25 -3.99
C LEU A 6 0.99 -2.56 -4.41
N GLY A 7 1.08 -1.24 -4.21
CA GLY A 7 2.26 -0.43 -4.49
C GLY A 7 3.34 -0.46 -3.40
N GLY A 8 4.48 0.17 -3.68
CA GLY A 8 5.63 0.24 -2.78
C GLY A 8 6.73 -0.78 -3.08
N THR A 9 7.62 -1.02 -2.11
CA THR A 9 8.91 -1.72 -2.31
C THR A 9 8.74 -3.08 -3.00
N ALA A 10 9.46 -3.30 -4.11
CA ALA A 10 9.52 -4.57 -4.84
C ALA A 10 10.76 -5.40 -4.44
N ASN A 11 11.95 -4.86 -4.74
CA ASN A 11 13.32 -5.39 -4.59
C ASN A 11 13.50 -6.55 -3.57
N LYS A 12 13.06 -7.76 -3.93
CA LYS A 12 13.12 -8.98 -3.08
C LYS A 12 12.51 -8.81 -1.67
N SER A 13 11.62 -7.83 -1.51
CA SER A 13 10.85 -7.66 -0.30
C SER A 13 9.74 -8.71 -0.25
N ARG A 14 9.52 -9.29 0.93
CA ARG A 14 8.53 -10.37 1.12
C ARG A 14 7.20 -9.88 1.71
N TRP A 15 6.99 -8.57 1.81
CA TRP A 15 5.75 -8.05 2.41
C TRP A 15 4.49 -8.51 1.65
N ARG A 16 4.55 -8.60 0.31
CA ARG A 16 3.43 -9.11 -0.52
C ARG A 16 3.11 -10.56 -0.20
N ASN A 17 4.12 -11.41 0.03
CA ASN A 17 3.95 -12.80 0.43
C ASN A 17 3.25 -12.92 1.79
N PHE A 18 3.38 -11.91 2.66
CA PHE A 18 2.62 -11.86 3.92
C PHE A 18 1.17 -11.40 3.71
N VAL A 19 0.97 -10.35 2.91
CA VAL A 19 -0.32 -9.66 2.73
C VAL A 19 -1.27 -10.46 1.84
N ILE A 20 -0.85 -10.83 0.62
CA ILE A 20 -1.71 -11.43 -0.40
C ILE A 20 -2.49 -12.65 0.12
N PRO A 21 -1.87 -13.63 0.81
CA PRO A 21 -2.60 -14.81 1.28
C PRO A 21 -3.61 -14.54 2.41
N LYS A 22 -3.64 -13.31 2.96
CA LYS A 22 -4.52 -12.92 4.07
C LYS A 22 -5.59 -11.91 3.65
N LEU A 23 -5.59 -11.47 2.39
CA LEU A 23 -6.64 -10.61 1.87
C LEU A 23 -7.91 -11.43 1.61
N ILE A 24 -9.05 -10.90 2.03
CA ILE A 24 -10.40 -11.43 1.73
C ILE A 24 -11.06 -10.56 0.64
N ILE A 25 -10.37 -9.49 0.22
CA ILE A 25 -10.75 -8.58 -0.86
C ILE A 25 -9.89 -8.86 -2.10
N ASP A 26 -10.31 -8.38 -3.27
CA ASP A 26 -9.51 -8.47 -4.49
C ASP A 26 -8.25 -7.60 -4.38
N TYR A 27 -7.25 -7.90 -5.23
CA TYR A 27 -6.03 -7.10 -5.28
C TYR A 27 -5.45 -7.01 -6.70
N PHE A 28 -4.66 -5.97 -6.92
CA PHE A 28 -3.76 -5.88 -8.08
C PHE A 28 -2.32 -5.79 -7.60
N ASN A 29 -1.46 -6.68 -8.12
CA ASN A 29 -0.04 -6.67 -7.86
C ASN A 29 0.70 -6.08 -9.08
N PRO A 30 1.32 -4.88 -8.98
CA PRO A 30 1.99 -4.22 -10.11
C PRO A 30 3.34 -4.85 -10.48
N ILE A 31 3.83 -5.84 -9.72
CA ILE A 31 5.12 -6.47 -9.99
C ILE A 31 4.97 -7.45 -11.17
N VAL A 32 5.69 -7.13 -12.25
CA VAL A 32 5.85 -7.95 -13.45
C VAL A 32 7.35 -8.25 -13.66
N GLU A 33 7.66 -9.32 -14.40
CA GLU A 33 9.05 -9.66 -14.75
C GLU A 33 9.62 -8.69 -15.79
N ASP A 34 8.84 -8.41 -16.84
CA ASP A 34 9.16 -7.46 -17.89
C ASP A 34 8.28 -6.21 -17.77
N TRP A 35 8.92 -5.05 -17.59
CA TRP A 35 8.21 -3.78 -17.53
C TRP A 35 8.14 -3.16 -18.93
N ASP A 36 6.94 -3.14 -19.49
CA ASP A 36 6.63 -2.57 -20.79
C ASP A 36 5.53 -1.51 -20.71
N ASN A 37 5.15 -0.95 -21.87
CA ASN A 37 4.09 0.06 -21.93
C ASN A 37 2.72 -0.51 -21.49
N GLU A 38 2.43 -1.78 -21.72
CA GLU A 38 1.16 -2.39 -21.33
C GLU A 38 1.07 -2.52 -19.80
N ALA A 39 2.12 -3.01 -19.16
CA ALA A 39 2.25 -3.08 -17.71
C ALA A 39 2.07 -1.69 -17.08
N TYR A 40 2.69 -0.65 -17.66
CA TYR A 40 2.52 0.73 -17.20
C TYR A 40 1.08 1.23 -17.31
N GLN A 41 0.43 1.04 -18.47
CA GLN A 41 -0.96 1.46 -18.65
C GLN A 41 -1.92 0.70 -17.72
N LYS A 42 -1.67 -0.59 -17.51
CA LYS A 42 -2.44 -1.41 -16.57
C LYS A 42 -2.26 -0.92 -15.14
N GLU A 43 -1.05 -0.56 -14.74
CA GLU A 43 -0.78 0.01 -13.42
C GLU A 43 -1.55 1.32 -13.20
N LEU A 44 -1.52 2.24 -14.17
CA LEU A 44 -2.28 3.49 -14.11
C LEU A 44 -3.79 3.25 -14.02
N PHE A 45 -4.31 2.30 -14.81
CA PHE A 45 -5.71 1.91 -14.78
C PHE A 45 -6.09 1.36 -13.41
N GLU A 46 -5.33 0.41 -12.88
CA GLU A 46 -5.61 -0.26 -11.61
C GLU A 46 -5.51 0.70 -10.43
N ARG A 47 -4.51 1.59 -10.41
CA ARG A 47 -4.38 2.63 -9.39
C ARG A 47 -5.55 3.63 -9.41
N LYS A 48 -6.16 3.87 -10.57
CA LYS A 48 -7.36 4.71 -10.68
C LYS A 48 -8.62 4.00 -10.16
N HIS A 49 -8.77 2.70 -10.42
CA HIS A 49 -10.03 1.98 -10.19
C HIS A 49 -10.08 1.11 -8.92
N CYS A 50 -8.94 0.86 -8.26
CA CYS A 50 -8.95 0.20 -6.95
C CYS A 50 -9.54 1.12 -5.87
N ASP A 51 -10.33 0.54 -4.96
CA ASP A 51 -10.90 1.22 -3.79
C ASP A 51 -9.82 1.68 -2.80
N TYR A 52 -8.67 1.01 -2.80
CA TYR A 52 -7.50 1.40 -2.00
C TYR A 52 -6.22 1.37 -2.83
N CYS A 53 -5.35 2.36 -2.58
CA CYS A 53 -3.97 2.41 -3.05
C CYS A 53 -3.03 2.25 -1.85
N LEU A 54 -2.44 1.06 -1.73
CA LEU A 54 -1.52 0.73 -0.65
C LEU A 54 -0.07 0.94 -1.09
N TYR A 55 0.70 1.65 -0.27
CA TYR A 55 2.14 1.83 -0.41
C TYR A 55 2.87 1.25 0.80
N VAL A 56 3.54 0.10 0.63
CA VAL A 56 4.40 -0.48 1.67
C VAL A 56 5.86 -0.13 1.42
N ILE A 57 6.49 0.56 2.36
CA ILE A 57 7.91 0.93 2.30
C ILE A 57 8.70 0.11 3.31
N THR A 58 9.79 -0.48 2.82
CA THR A 58 10.70 -1.33 3.60
C THR A 58 12.15 -0.92 3.36
N PRO A 59 13.10 -1.36 4.19
CA PRO A 59 14.53 -1.04 4.02
C PRO A 59 15.13 -1.50 2.69
N LYS A 60 14.46 -2.41 1.97
CA LYS A 60 14.87 -2.85 0.63
C LYS A 60 14.53 -1.87 -0.49
N MET A 61 13.94 -0.70 -0.18
CA MET A 61 13.68 0.32 -1.19
C MET A 61 14.98 0.75 -1.88
N THR A 62 14.96 0.86 -3.20
CA THR A 62 16.09 1.34 -4.02
C THR A 62 15.90 2.77 -4.50
N GLY A 63 14.69 3.31 -4.35
CA GLY A 63 14.32 4.66 -4.74
C GLY A 63 13.16 5.16 -3.89
N VAL A 64 12.81 6.43 -4.10
CA VAL A 64 11.83 7.16 -3.28
C VAL A 64 10.53 7.48 -4.03
N TYR A 65 10.35 6.96 -5.25
CA TYR A 65 9.18 7.30 -6.06
C TYR A 65 7.86 6.97 -5.35
N SER A 66 7.72 5.79 -4.76
CA SER A 66 6.51 5.44 -3.99
C SER A 66 6.27 6.29 -2.73
N ILE A 67 7.29 7.01 -2.24
CA ILE A 67 7.10 8.03 -1.20
C ILE A 67 6.47 9.29 -1.80
N ALA A 68 6.90 9.70 -2.99
CA ALA A 68 6.27 10.81 -3.72
C ALA A 68 4.82 10.46 -4.11
N GLU A 69 4.59 9.24 -4.60
CA GLU A 69 3.25 8.76 -4.97
C GLU A 69 2.28 8.79 -3.78
N VAL A 70 2.67 8.24 -2.63
CA VAL A 70 1.77 8.21 -1.47
C VAL A 70 1.45 9.61 -0.95
N ILE A 71 2.38 10.57 -1.07
CA ILE A 71 2.10 11.97 -0.71
C ILE A 71 1.16 12.61 -1.73
N ASP A 72 1.39 12.43 -3.03
CA ASP A 72 0.52 12.98 -4.07
C ASP A 72 -0.90 12.40 -3.98
N ASP A 73 -1.03 11.08 -3.85
CA ASP A 73 -2.31 10.39 -3.74
C ASP A 73 -2.99 10.70 -2.40
N SER A 74 -2.26 10.87 -1.29
CA SER A 74 -2.89 11.30 -0.04
C SER A 74 -3.47 12.72 -0.12
N ASN A 75 -2.92 13.61 -0.96
CA ASN A 75 -3.49 14.93 -1.19
C ASN A 75 -4.70 14.88 -2.14
N LYS A 76 -4.62 14.08 -3.21
CA LYS A 76 -5.62 14.07 -4.29
C LYS A 76 -6.79 13.12 -4.04
N GLN A 77 -6.53 12.01 -3.36
CA GLN A 77 -7.44 10.89 -3.14
C GLN A 77 -7.20 10.29 -1.73
N PRO A 78 -7.35 11.09 -0.65
CA PRO A 78 -7.01 10.69 0.71
C PRO A 78 -7.75 9.43 1.18
N GLU A 79 -9.03 9.31 0.85
CA GLU A 79 -9.91 8.23 1.32
C GLU A 79 -9.46 6.84 0.90
N LYS A 80 -8.81 6.72 -0.26
CA LYS A 80 -8.27 5.45 -0.76
C LYS A 80 -6.80 5.24 -0.43
N THR A 81 -6.10 6.25 0.08
CA THR A 81 -4.64 6.20 0.23
C THR A 81 -4.22 5.56 1.56
N LEU A 82 -3.49 4.44 1.46
CA LEU A 82 -2.96 3.70 2.60
C LEU A 82 -1.43 3.66 2.54
N PHE A 83 -0.78 4.04 3.63
CA PHE A 83 0.67 4.00 3.77
C PHE A 83 1.07 3.00 4.85
N CYS A 84 2.06 2.15 4.60
CA CYS A 84 2.62 1.27 5.61
C CYS A 84 4.15 1.28 5.58
N VAL A 85 4.78 1.41 6.75
CA VAL A 85 6.24 1.36 6.86
C VAL A 85 6.63 0.17 7.72
N LEU A 86 7.53 -0.66 7.21
CA LEU A 86 8.20 -1.71 7.96
C LEU A 86 9.62 -1.26 8.27
N LEU A 87 10.00 -1.26 9.55
CA LEU A 87 11.32 -0.78 9.97
C LEU A 87 12.44 -1.78 9.64
N LYS A 88 12.07 -3.04 9.38
CA LYS A 88 12.96 -4.17 9.09
C LYS A 88 12.35 -5.05 7.98
N ASP A 89 13.20 -5.58 7.10
CA ASP A 89 12.85 -6.62 6.10
C ASP A 89 14.04 -7.56 5.89
N GLY A 90 13.94 -8.79 6.40
CA GLY A 90 15.10 -9.69 6.46
C GLY A 90 16.14 -9.11 7.41
N ASP A 91 17.40 -8.99 6.97
CA ASP A 91 18.48 -8.40 7.76
C ASP A 91 18.58 -6.87 7.60
N ASP A 92 17.90 -6.32 6.60
CA ASP A 92 17.90 -4.88 6.32
C ASP A 92 17.04 -4.12 7.32
N LYS A 93 17.54 -2.98 7.80
CA LYS A 93 16.85 -2.08 8.72
C LYS A 93 17.10 -0.63 8.34
N PHE A 94 16.09 0.22 8.53
CA PHE A 94 16.29 1.66 8.40
C PHE A 94 17.16 2.19 9.55
N SER A 95 17.93 3.25 9.27
CA SER A 95 18.61 4.03 10.32
C SER A 95 17.60 4.83 11.16
N GLU A 96 17.98 5.26 12.36
CA GLU A 96 17.11 6.07 13.21
C GLU A 96 16.65 7.36 12.52
N ALA A 97 17.52 7.99 11.73
CA ALA A 97 17.18 9.18 10.97
C ALA A 97 16.12 8.88 9.89
N GLN A 98 16.29 7.78 9.14
CA GLN A 98 15.31 7.34 8.14
C GLN A 98 13.96 7.01 8.78
N ILE A 99 13.97 6.36 9.95
CA ILE A 99 12.75 6.07 10.70
C ILE A 99 12.02 7.37 11.05
N LYS A 100 12.71 8.36 11.63
CA LYS A 100 12.10 9.67 11.95
C LYS A 100 11.53 10.36 10.71
N SER A 101 12.23 10.32 9.58
CA SER A 101 11.73 10.89 8.32
C SER A 101 10.49 10.15 7.81
N LEU A 102 10.49 8.82 7.80
CA LEU A 102 9.33 8.02 7.36
C LEU A 102 8.13 8.18 8.31
N GLU A 103 8.36 8.41 9.60
CA GLU A 103 7.30 8.75 10.53
C GLU A 103 6.70 10.14 10.26
N ALA A 104 7.51 11.12 9.88
CA ALA A 104 7.01 12.43 9.45
C ALA A 104 6.17 12.33 8.17
N VAL A 105 6.61 11.52 7.20
CA VAL A 105 5.82 11.19 6.00
C VAL A 105 4.48 10.56 6.38
N GLY A 106 4.49 9.60 7.30
CA GLY A 106 3.26 8.94 7.75
C GLY A 106 2.26 9.90 8.42
N LYS A 107 2.75 10.80 9.27
CA LYS A 107 1.93 11.87 9.87
C LYS A 107 1.38 12.82 8.81
N MET A 108 2.14 13.10 7.75
CA MET A 108 1.68 13.92 6.63
C MET A 108 0.55 13.23 5.86
N VAL A 109 0.68 11.93 5.58
CA VAL A 109 -0.40 11.13 4.96
C VAL A 109 -1.68 11.19 5.80
N GLU A 110 -1.57 11.02 7.12
CA GLU A 110 -2.73 11.14 8.03
C GLU A 110 -3.32 12.55 8.02
N LYS A 111 -2.49 13.59 8.04
CA LYS A 111 -2.92 14.99 7.97
C LYS A 111 -3.69 15.29 6.68
N ASN A 112 -3.31 14.67 5.57
CA ASN A 112 -4.00 14.83 4.29
C ASN A 112 -5.32 14.06 4.22
N GLY A 113 -5.60 13.16 5.18
CA GLY A 113 -6.82 12.35 5.27
C GLY A 113 -6.62 10.86 4.91
N GLY A 114 -5.40 10.48 4.52
CA GLY A 114 -5.02 9.08 4.31
C GLY A 114 -4.85 8.31 5.63
N LYS A 115 -4.50 7.02 5.52
CA LYS A 115 -4.26 6.17 6.70
C LYS A 115 -2.84 5.65 6.71
N TRP A 116 -2.20 5.67 7.88
CA TRP A 116 -0.84 5.18 8.05
C TRP A 116 -0.74 4.03 9.05
N PHE A 117 0.04 3.00 8.70
CA PHE A 117 0.23 1.78 9.46
C PHE A 117 1.70 1.49 9.71
N ARG A 118 1.99 0.95 10.90
CA ARG A 118 3.32 0.43 11.27
C ARG A 118 3.37 -1.10 11.32
N SER A 119 2.32 -1.77 10.83
CA SER A 119 2.17 -3.23 10.91
C SER A 119 1.29 -3.76 9.80
N LEU A 120 1.79 -4.76 9.07
CA LEU A 120 1.02 -5.47 8.05
C LEU A 120 -0.23 -6.16 8.64
N LYS A 121 -0.18 -6.60 9.91
CA LYS A 121 -1.34 -7.22 10.56
C LYS A 121 -2.50 -6.23 10.69
N LYS A 122 -2.23 -5.03 11.20
CA LYS A 122 -3.24 -3.98 11.35
C LYS A 122 -3.76 -3.51 9.99
N LEU A 123 -2.86 -3.37 9.02
CA LEU A 123 -3.23 -3.03 7.64
C LEU A 123 -4.18 -4.06 7.02
N VAL A 124 -3.86 -5.36 7.11
CA VAL A 124 -4.69 -6.44 6.57
C VAL A 124 -6.06 -6.49 7.27
N LEU A 125 -6.09 -6.32 8.60
CA LEU A 125 -7.36 -6.23 9.34
C LEU A 125 -8.23 -5.08 8.85
N PHE A 126 -7.63 -3.91 8.59
CA PHE A 126 -8.33 -2.77 8.02
C PHE A 126 -8.89 -3.10 6.62
N LEU A 127 -8.05 -3.59 5.71
CA LEU A 127 -8.47 -3.96 4.36
C LEU A 127 -9.61 -4.98 4.36
N ASN A 128 -9.53 -6.01 5.19
CA ASN A 128 -10.58 -7.03 5.26
C ASN A 128 -11.87 -6.51 5.92
N SER A 129 -11.80 -5.49 6.77
CA SER A 129 -12.99 -4.90 7.40
C SER A 129 -13.88 -4.14 6.40
N SER A 130 -13.28 -3.62 5.32
CA SER A 130 -14.02 -2.95 4.24
C SER A 130 -14.99 -3.86 3.48
N ASN A 131 -14.79 -5.19 3.56
CA ASN A 131 -15.65 -6.17 2.89
C ASN A 131 -17.00 -6.40 3.58
N LYS A 132 -17.25 -5.78 4.75
CA LYS A 132 -18.48 -6.03 5.55
C LYS A 132 -19.75 -5.35 5.00
N VAL A 133 -19.64 -4.44 4.03
CA VAL A 133 -20.80 -3.71 3.50
C VAL A 133 -21.66 -4.57 2.55
N ASN A 134 -21.09 -5.57 1.88
CA ASN A 134 -21.81 -6.36 0.86
C ASN A 134 -22.62 -7.56 1.37
N TYR A 135 -22.59 -7.87 2.68
CA TYR A 135 -23.36 -9.00 3.21
C TYR A 135 -24.77 -8.59 3.67
N LEU A 136 -24.96 -7.35 4.13
CA LEU A 136 -26.26 -6.89 4.61
C LEU A 136 -27.18 -6.45 3.46
N GLU A 137 -26.64 -5.90 2.37
CA GLU A 137 -27.44 -5.53 1.17
C GLU A 137 -27.87 -6.73 0.32
N LYS A 138 -27.31 -7.93 0.55
CA LYS A 138 -27.71 -9.16 -0.16
C LYS A 138 -28.76 -9.99 0.58
N VAL A 139 -29.12 -9.61 1.80
CA VAL A 139 -30.02 -10.39 2.68
C VAL A 139 -31.20 -9.53 3.18
N THR A 140 -31.43 -8.36 2.58
CA THR A 140 -32.64 -7.52 2.71
C THR A 140 -33.20 -7.26 1.33
#